data_AF-A0A919S8X2-F1
#
_entry.id   AF-A0A919S8X2-F1
#
_cell.length_a   1.000
_cell.length_b   1.000
_cell.length_c   1.000
_cell.angle_alpha   90.00
_cell.angle_beta   90.00
_cell.angle_gamma   90.00
#
_symmetry.space_group_name_H-M   'P 1'
#
loop_
_entity.id
_entity.type
_entity.pdbx_description
1 polymer ?
#
loop_
_entity_poly.entity_id
_entity_poly.type
_entity_poly.pdbx_seq_one_letter_code
_entity_poly.pdbx_strand_id
1 'polypeptide(L)'
;MAGQELKPEPGAFWDDLAEDLKDPDFLRTYVVESVRIATVDRIINQLDDARVAAGLSKAALARAIGTNPDAIRRLLTAGQVNPTLGTLAEIAAVFGMRISLEPLSDSDKENVSAPLLSGEHPDPAALALYLEGVRGGDATSRLCA
;
A
#
# COMPACT_ATOMS: atom_id res chain seq x y z
N MET A 1 -32.35 19.85 -7.34
CA MET A 1 -31.85 18.74 -8.17
C MET A 1 -30.84 18.00 -7.32
N ALA A 2 -31.26 16.93 -6.64
CA ALA A 2 -30.39 16.18 -5.75
C ALA A 2 -29.33 15.44 -6.58
N GLY A 3 -28.06 15.74 -6.32
CA GLY A 3 -26.93 15.01 -6.88
C GLY A 3 -26.96 13.59 -6.33
N GLN A 4 -27.13 12.62 -7.22
CA GLN A 4 -27.12 11.21 -6.89
C GLN A 4 -25.67 10.82 -6.57
N GLU A 5 -25.43 10.48 -5.32
CA GLU A 5 -24.17 9.90 -4.84
C GLU A 5 -23.97 8.56 -5.57
N LEU A 6 -23.05 8.53 -6.53
CA LEU A 6 -22.67 7.30 -7.23
C LEU A 6 -21.88 6.42 -6.26
N LYS A 7 -22.60 5.63 -5.46
CA LYS A 7 -22.02 4.46 -4.82
C LYS A 7 -21.70 3.46 -5.94
N PRO A 8 -20.47 2.94 -6.05
CA PRO A 8 -20.22 1.86 -6.99
C PRO A 8 -21.09 0.68 -6.54
N GLU A 9 -22.11 0.35 -7.33
CA GLU A 9 -22.81 -0.93 -7.19
C GLU A 9 -21.72 -2.01 -7.27
N PRO A 10 -21.60 -2.92 -6.29
CA PRO A 10 -20.67 -4.03 -6.37
C PRO A 10 -21.04 -4.82 -7.63
N GLY A 11 -20.30 -4.60 -8.72
CA GLY A 11 -20.47 -5.35 -9.96
C GLY A 11 -20.05 -6.80 -9.76
N ALA A 12 -20.35 -7.66 -10.73
CA ALA A 12 -20.06 -9.11 -10.69
C ALA A 12 -18.65 -9.46 -10.19
N PHE A 13 -17.64 -8.64 -10.50
CA PHE A 13 -16.28 -8.79 -9.97
C PHE A 13 -16.19 -8.78 -8.43
N TRP A 14 -16.90 -7.86 -7.78
CA TRP A 14 -16.88 -7.72 -6.32
C TRP A 14 -17.63 -8.85 -5.63
N ASP A 15 -18.70 -9.35 -6.26
CA ASP A 15 -19.44 -10.51 -5.78
C ASP A 15 -18.57 -11.78 -5.86
N ASP A 16 -17.89 -11.98 -6.99
CA ASP A 16 -16.96 -13.11 -7.19
C ASP A 16 -15.81 -13.06 -6.15
N LEU A 17 -15.21 -11.88 -5.94
CA LEU A 17 -14.16 -11.70 -4.95
C LEU A 17 -14.67 -11.94 -3.53
N ALA A 18 -15.87 -11.49 -3.18
CA ALA A 18 -16.46 -11.72 -1.87
C ALA A 18 -16.74 -13.21 -1.62
N GLU A 19 -17.09 -13.96 -2.67
CA GLU A 19 -17.22 -15.42 -2.59
C GLU A 19 -15.86 -16.09 -2.36
N ASP A 20 -14.83 -15.72 -3.13
CA ASP A 20 -13.48 -16.26 -2.98
C ASP A 20 -12.88 -15.97 -1.59
N LEU A 21 -13.17 -14.81 -1.01
CA LEU A 21 -12.74 -14.42 0.34
C LEU A 21 -13.37 -15.26 1.46
N LYS A 22 -14.35 -16.14 1.17
CA LYS A 22 -14.83 -17.12 2.15
C LYS A 22 -13.87 -18.30 2.32
N ASP A 23 -12.98 -18.53 1.35
CA ASP A 23 -11.91 -19.52 1.48
C ASP A 23 -10.78 -18.95 2.36
N PRO A 24 -10.42 -19.61 3.48
CA PRO A 24 -9.43 -19.07 4.42
C PRO A 24 -8.03 -18.90 3.85
N ASP A 25 -7.62 -19.74 2.90
CA ASP A 25 -6.28 -19.67 2.30
C ASP A 25 -6.20 -18.54 1.26
N PHE A 26 -7.26 -18.38 0.46
CA PHE A 26 -7.42 -17.25 -0.43
C PHE A 26 -7.48 -15.93 0.34
N LEU A 27 -8.32 -15.83 1.38
CA LEU A 27 -8.44 -14.64 2.22
C LEU A 27 -7.09 -14.20 2.78
N ARG A 28 -6.33 -15.13 3.39
CA ARG A 28 -5.03 -14.78 3.97
C ARG A 28 -4.06 -14.28 2.91
N THR A 29 -4.00 -14.97 1.77
CA THR A 29 -3.13 -14.59 0.66
C THR A 29 -3.49 -13.20 0.15
N TYR A 30 -4.78 -12.95 -0.07
CA TYR A 30 -5.28 -11.70 -0.60
C TYR A 30 -5.04 -10.52 0.34
N VAL A 31 -5.29 -10.69 1.64
CA VAL A 31 -5.02 -9.67 2.66
C VAL A 31 -3.52 -9.36 2.74
N VAL A 32 -2.66 -10.38 2.81
CA VAL A 32 -1.19 -10.19 2.88
C VAL A 32 -0.68 -9.41 1.67
N GLU A 33 -1.05 -9.82 0.46
CA GLU A 33 -0.57 -9.17 -0.75
C GLU A 33 -1.12 -7.74 -0.88
N SER A 34 -2.36 -7.50 -0.48
CA SER A 34 -2.95 -6.15 -0.47
C SER A 34 -2.20 -5.20 0.47
N VAL A 35 -1.92 -5.64 1.70
CA VAL A 35 -1.17 -4.84 2.67
C VAL A 35 0.28 -4.65 2.23
N ARG A 36 0.91 -5.68 1.65
CA ARG A 36 2.28 -5.60 1.16
C ARG A 36 2.42 -4.57 0.05
N ILE A 37 1.56 -4.64 -0.97
CA ILE A 37 1.57 -3.70 -2.10
C ILE A 37 1.40 -2.27 -1.57
N ALA A 38 0.36 -2.02 -0.78
CA ALA A 38 0.08 -0.71 -0.22
C ALA A 38 1.24 -0.15 0.65
N THR A 39 1.88 -1.01 1.44
CA THR A 39 3.01 -0.61 2.31
C THR A 39 4.22 -0.22 1.48
N VAL A 40 4.59 -1.04 0.49
CA VAL A 40 5.74 -0.77 -0.39
C VAL A 40 5.51 0.51 -1.18
N ASP A 41 4.34 0.69 -1.78
CA ASP A 41 4.01 1.88 -2.57
C ASP A 41 4.05 3.15 -1.71
N ARG A 42 3.46 3.11 -0.51
CA ARG A 42 3.50 4.25 0.42
C ARG A 42 4.93 4.64 0.78
N ILE A 43 5.77 3.69 1.15
CA ILE A 43 7.16 3.97 1.55
C ILE A 43 7.95 4.52 0.35
N ILE A 44 7.82 3.91 -0.83
CA ILE A 44 8.53 4.38 -2.04
C ILE A 44 8.12 5.80 -2.39
N ASN A 45 6.83 6.12 -2.35
CA ASN A 45 6.33 7.46 -2.63
C ASN A 45 6.86 8.47 -1.61
N GLN A 46 6.82 8.16 -0.31
CA GLN A 46 7.39 9.02 0.73
C GLN A 46 8.91 9.26 0.53
N LEU A 47 9.65 8.23 0.13
CA LEU A 47 11.08 8.37 -0.17
C LEU A 47 11.34 9.19 -1.44
N ASP A 48 10.51 9.07 -2.49
CA ASP A 48 10.65 9.90 -3.69
C ASP A 48 10.28 11.36 -3.41
N ASP A 49 9.25 11.61 -2.60
CA ASP A 49 8.86 12.96 -2.17
C ASP A 49 9.98 13.62 -1.36
N ALA A 50 10.57 12.89 -0.40
CA ALA A 50 11.73 13.38 0.36
C ALA A 50 12.93 13.66 -0.53
N ARG A 51 13.17 12.81 -1.54
CA ARG A 51 14.21 13.04 -2.56
C ARG A 51 13.97 14.34 -3.32
N VAL A 52 12.73 14.58 -3.76
CA VAL A 52 12.34 15.80 -4.47
C VAL A 52 12.53 17.03 -3.58
N ALA A 53 12.08 16.96 -2.32
CA ALA A 53 12.23 18.05 -1.34
C ALA A 53 13.71 18.38 -1.05
N ALA A 54 14.59 17.37 -1.06
CA ALA A 54 16.03 17.53 -0.91
C ALA A 54 16.74 18.04 -2.19
N GLY A 55 16.02 18.23 -3.30
CA GLY A 55 16.59 18.66 -4.59
C GLY A 55 17.55 17.63 -5.23
N LEU A 56 17.50 16.37 -4.78
CA LEU A 56 18.42 15.33 -5.25
C LEU A 56 17.85 14.63 -6.49
N SER A 57 18.66 14.51 -7.54
CA SER A 57 18.30 13.66 -8.68
C SER A 57 18.38 12.17 -8.30
N LYS A 58 17.64 11.30 -9.01
CA LYS A 58 17.72 9.84 -8.84
C LYS A 58 19.15 9.30 -8.99
N ALA A 59 19.94 9.89 -9.90
CA ALA A 59 21.36 9.53 -10.09
C ALA A 59 22.26 10.03 -8.94
N ALA A 60 21.95 11.18 -8.35
CA ALA A 60 22.67 11.67 -7.18
C ALA A 60 22.40 10.80 -5.95
N LEU A 61 21.14 10.40 -5.74
CA LEU A 61 20.78 9.44 -4.69
C LEU A 61 21.53 8.11 -4.87
N ALA A 62 21.55 7.55 -6.08
CA ALA A 62 22.26 6.31 -6.35
C ALA A 62 23.76 6.39 -5.98
N ARG A 63 24.42 7.51 -6.29
CA ARG A 63 25.81 7.76 -5.91
C ARG A 63 25.99 7.86 -4.39
N ALA A 64 25.05 8.49 -3.68
CA ALA A 64 25.13 8.68 -2.23
C ALA A 64 25.12 7.35 -1.47
N ILE A 65 24.35 6.36 -1.95
CA ILE A 65 24.26 5.02 -1.34
C ILE A 65 25.15 3.98 -2.03
N GLY A 66 26.00 4.39 -2.97
CA GLY A 66 26.92 3.48 -3.67
C GLY A 66 26.23 2.42 -4.55
N THR A 67 25.05 2.70 -5.10
CA THR A 67 24.28 1.75 -5.93
C THR A 67 24.17 2.17 -7.39
N ASN A 68 23.71 1.25 -8.26
CA ASN A 68 23.51 1.52 -9.68
C ASN A 68 22.31 2.49 -9.90
N PRO A 69 22.49 3.61 -10.65
CA PRO A 69 21.41 4.54 -11.00
C PRO A 69 20.17 3.90 -11.62
N ASP A 70 20.31 2.83 -12.40
CA ASP A 70 19.18 2.14 -13.03
C ASP A 70 18.35 1.35 -12.01
N ALA A 71 18.97 0.84 -10.95
CA ALA A 71 18.25 0.22 -9.83
C ALA A 71 17.36 1.25 -9.11
N ILE A 72 17.88 2.46 -8.88
CA ILE A 72 17.12 3.55 -8.25
C ILE A 72 16.02 4.07 -9.16
N ARG A 73 16.26 4.19 -10.47
CA ARG A 73 15.21 4.55 -11.42
C ARG A 73 14.08 3.53 -11.43
N ARG A 74 14.40 2.23 -11.48
CA ARG A 74 13.40 1.16 -11.41
C ARG A 74 12.62 1.25 -10.10
N LEU A 75 13.31 1.37 -8.97
CA LEU A 75 12.67 1.49 -7.65
C LEU A 75 11.69 2.67 -7.56
N LEU A 76 12.07 3.84 -8.08
CA LEU A 76 11.30 5.09 -7.95
C LEU A 76 10.41 5.40 -9.15
N THR A 77 10.20 4.45 -10.07
CA THR A 77 9.41 4.68 -11.30
C THR A 77 8.57 3.47 -11.71
N ALA A 78 8.99 2.25 -11.38
CA ALA A 78 8.20 1.07 -11.67
C ALA A 78 7.12 0.86 -10.60
N GLY A 79 5.87 0.64 -11.02
CA GLY A 79 4.73 0.43 -10.12
C GLY A 79 4.69 -0.94 -9.43
N GLN A 80 5.65 -1.82 -9.70
CA GLN A 80 5.77 -3.13 -9.04
C GLN A 80 7.26 -3.45 -8.84
N VAL A 81 7.77 -3.18 -7.65
CA VAL A 81 9.14 -3.51 -7.24
C VAL A 81 9.09 -4.12 -5.85
N ASN A 82 9.98 -5.09 -5.59
CA ASN A 82 10.09 -5.76 -4.30
C ASN A 82 11.45 -5.43 -3.65
N PRO A 83 11.64 -4.20 -3.14
CA PRO A 83 12.87 -3.83 -2.46
C PRO A 83 13.04 -4.59 -1.14
N THR A 84 14.28 -4.75 -0.72
CA THR A 84 14.55 -5.23 0.64
C THR A 84 14.34 -4.10 1.65
N LEU A 85 13.98 -4.44 2.89
CA LEU A 85 13.89 -3.44 3.97
C LEU A 85 15.22 -2.71 4.20
N GLY A 86 16.36 -3.40 4.03
CA GLY A 86 17.69 -2.80 4.12
C GLY A 86 17.88 -1.68 3.09
N THR A 87 17.51 -1.93 1.83
CA THR A 87 17.57 -0.91 0.77
C THR A 87 16.69 0.31 1.09
N LEU A 88 15.49 0.09 1.61
CA LEU A 88 14.60 1.20 2.00
C LEU A 88 15.19 2.01 3.16
N ALA A 89 15.79 1.35 4.15
CA ALA A 89 16.42 1.99 5.30
C ALA A 89 17.67 2.80 4.89
N GLU A 90 18.49 2.29 3.98
CA GLU A 90 19.66 3.00 3.43
C GLU A 90 19.23 4.29 2.73
N ILE A 91 18.18 4.24 1.91
CA ILE A 91 17.65 5.42 1.23
C ILE A 91 17.07 6.42 2.23
N ALA A 92 16.29 5.95 3.22
CA ALA A 92 15.75 6.80 4.28
C ALA A 92 16.86 7.56 5.03
N ALA A 93 17.98 6.89 5.34
CA ALA A 93 19.10 7.48 6.06
C ALA A 93 19.77 8.64 5.31
N VAL A 94 19.81 8.62 3.97
CA VAL A 94 20.32 9.74 3.15
C VAL A 94 19.54 11.02 3.42
N PHE A 95 18.25 10.89 3.71
CA PHE A 95 17.35 12.01 3.98
C PHE A 95 17.18 12.29 5.48
N GLY A 96 17.98 11.67 6.36
CA GLY A 96 17.84 11.82 7.81
C GLY A 96 16.58 11.17 8.39
N MET A 97 16.00 10.21 7.67
CA MET A 97 14.79 9.48 8.07
C MET A 97 15.11 8.07 8.57
N ARG A 98 14.13 7.46 9.23
CA ARG A 98 14.16 6.05 9.66
C ARG A 98 12.83 5.39 9.37
N ILE A 99 12.84 4.08 9.21
CA ILE A 99 11.62 3.26 9.14
C ILE A 99 11.30 2.77 10.55
N SER A 100 10.05 2.91 10.97
CA SER A 100 9.56 2.45 12.28
C SER A 100 8.28 1.64 12.14
N LEU A 101 8.01 0.79 13.13
CA LEU A 101 6.74 0.10 13.27
C LEU A 101 5.83 0.91 14.19
N GLU A 102 4.57 1.04 13.79
CA GLU A 102 3.54 1.71 14.56
C GLU A 102 2.35 0.76 14.76
N PRO A 103 1.60 0.88 15.86
CA PRO A 103 0.38 0.11 16.04
C PRO A 103 -0.62 0.40 14.91
N LEU A 104 -1.27 -0.65 14.43
CA LEU A 104 -2.40 -0.51 13.51
C LEU A 104 -3.57 0.20 14.18
N SER A 105 -4.36 0.94 13.38
CA SER A 105 -5.64 1.48 13.82
C SER A 105 -6.62 0.35 14.16
N ASP A 106 -7.68 0.63 14.91
CA ASP A 106 -8.67 -0.41 15.24
C ASP A 106 -9.37 -0.95 13.99
N SER A 107 -9.63 -0.09 13.00
CA SER A 107 -10.15 -0.50 11.68
C SER A 107 -9.19 -1.45 10.96
N ASP A 108 -7.89 -1.17 10.97
CA ASP A 108 -6.90 -2.03 10.31
C ASP A 108 -6.72 -3.35 11.08
N LYS A 109 -6.84 -3.34 12.42
CA LYS A 109 -6.84 -4.59 13.20
C LYS A 109 -8.03 -5.47 12.82
N GLU A 110 -9.22 -4.89 12.67
CA GLU A 110 -10.44 -5.61 12.31
C GLU A 110 -10.39 -6.17 10.89
N ASN A 111 -9.86 -5.42 9.92
CA ASN A 111 -9.89 -5.82 8.51
C ASN A 111 -8.61 -6.50 8.02
N VAL A 112 -7.49 -6.39 8.75
CA VAL A 112 -6.20 -7.00 8.38
C VAL A 112 -5.78 -8.04 9.40
N SER A 113 -5.61 -7.65 10.67
CA SER A 113 -5.01 -8.56 11.65
C SER A 113 -5.95 -9.70 12.04
N ALA A 114 -7.21 -9.40 12.35
CA ALA A 114 -8.19 -10.41 12.76
C ALA A 114 -8.47 -11.44 11.67
N PRO A 115 -8.61 -11.08 10.36
CA PRO A 115 -8.83 -12.06 9.30
C PRO A 115 -7.60 -12.91 9.02
N LEU A 116 -6.39 -12.35 9.15
CA LEU A 116 -5.16 -13.14 9.03
C LEU A 116 -5.06 -14.22 10.12
N LEU A 117 -5.46 -13.88 11.35
CA LEU A 117 -5.40 -14.78 12.50
C LEU A 117 -6.53 -15.82 12.50
N SER A 118 -7.76 -15.39 12.23
CA SER A 118 -8.94 -16.26 12.26
C SER A 118 -9.13 -17.07 10.97
N GLY A 119 -8.70 -16.52 9.82
CA GLY A 119 -8.99 -17.07 8.50
C GLY A 119 -10.38 -16.72 7.97
N GLU A 120 -11.11 -15.82 8.64
CA GLU A 120 -12.47 -15.43 8.26
C GLU A 120 -12.69 -13.92 8.48
N HIS A 121 -13.70 -13.36 7.81
CA HIS A 121 -14.19 -12.01 8.08
C HIS A 121 -15.72 -12.05 8.05
N PRO A 122 -16.42 -11.40 8.99
CA PRO A 122 -17.88 -11.46 9.07
C PRO A 122 -18.58 -10.87 7.85
N ASP A 123 -17.90 -9.99 7.11
CA ASP A 123 -18.41 -9.39 5.88
C ASP A 123 -17.32 -9.38 4.78
N PRO A 124 -17.22 -10.43 3.95
CA PRO A 124 -16.22 -10.51 2.89
C PRO A 124 -16.33 -9.38 1.85
N ALA A 125 -17.54 -8.86 1.60
CA ALA A 125 -17.74 -7.77 0.64
C ALA A 125 -17.20 -6.45 1.18
N ALA A 126 -17.44 -6.15 2.47
CA ALA A 126 -16.84 -4.99 3.12
C ALA A 126 -15.31 -5.09 3.16
N LEU A 127 -14.77 -6.29 3.43
CA LEU A 127 -13.33 -6.54 3.40
C LEU A 127 -12.73 -6.25 2.01
N ALA A 128 -13.37 -6.71 0.94
CA ALA A 128 -12.92 -6.48 -0.43
C ALA A 128 -12.80 -4.98 -0.75
N LEU A 129 -13.83 -4.20 -0.40
CA LEU A 129 -13.84 -2.75 -0.60
C LEU A 129 -12.78 -2.04 0.26
N TYR A 130 -12.62 -2.47 1.50
CA TYR A 130 -11.58 -1.93 2.39
C TYR A 130 -10.18 -2.17 1.82
N LEU A 131 -9.86 -3.40 1.40
CA LEU A 131 -8.55 -3.74 0.86
C LEU A 131 -8.24 -3.02 -0.46
N GLU A 132 -9.26 -2.74 -1.27
CA GLU A 132 -9.09 -1.88 -2.44
C GLU A 132 -8.76 -0.44 -2.05
N GLY A 133 -9.42 0.11 -1.03
CA GLY A 133 -9.07 1.41 -0.46
C GLY A 133 -7.64 1.45 0.06
N VAL A 134 -7.17 0.38 0.71
CA VAL A 134 -5.78 0.25 1.18
C VAL A 134 -4.79 0.26 0.02
N ARG A 135 -5.08 -0.45 -1.08
CA ARG A 135 -4.22 -0.47 -2.29
C ARG A 135 -4.26 0.84 -3.08
N GLY A 136 -5.41 1.50 -3.15
CA GLY A 136 -5.63 2.73 -3.91
C GLY A 136 -4.91 3.96 -3.36
N GLY A 137 -4.20 3.83 -2.25
CA GLY A 137 -3.34 4.87 -1.68
C GLY A 137 -4.06 6.05 -1.03
N ASP A 138 -5.34 6.31 -1.33
CA ASP A 138 -6.18 7.28 -0.60
C ASP A 138 -7.65 7.25 -1.08
N ALA A 139 -8.56 6.70 -0.26
CA ALA A 139 -9.99 6.96 -0.39
C ALA A 139 -10.45 8.18 0.47
N THR A 140 -9.54 8.82 1.20
CA THR A 140 -9.87 9.91 2.14
C THR A 140 -9.54 11.31 1.57
N SER A 141 -8.68 11.43 0.56
CA SER A 141 -8.31 12.73 -0.04
C SER A 141 -9.16 13.19 -1.23
N ARG A 142 -10.26 12.49 -1.55
CA ARG A 142 -11.25 12.94 -2.57
C ARG A 142 -12.50 13.62 -2.00
N LEU A 143 -12.56 13.86 -0.68
CA LEU A 143 -13.69 14.53 -0.03
C LEU A 143 -13.36 15.90 0.60
N CYS A 144 -12.12 16.40 0.43
CA CYS A 144 -11.73 17.75 0.84
C CYS A 144 -10.95 18.46 -0.28
N ALA A 145 -11.65 18.82 -1.36
CA ALA A 145 -11.26 19.87 -2.29
C ALA A 145 -12.53 20.49 -2.91
#